data_AF-A0A818LW94-F1
#
_entry.id   AF-A0A818LW94-F1
#
_cell.length_a   1.000
_cell.length_b   1.000
_cell.length_c   1.000
_cell.angle_alpha   90.00
_cell.angle_beta   90.00
_cell.angle_gamma   90.00
#
_symmetry.space_group_name_H-M   'P 1'
#
loop_
_entity.id
_entity.type
_entity.pdbx_description
1 polymer ?
#
loop_
_entity_poly.entity_id
_entity_poly.type
_entity_poly.pdbx_seq_one_letter_code
_entity_poly.pdbx_strand_id
1 'polypeptide(L)' 'ANLRAAHTSGKSAFGLDMEKGIAADMVELGILESFHLKRQVVIRAAKAAEM' A
#
# COMPACT_ATOMS: atom_id res chain seq x y z
N ALA A 1 5.00 -2.43 -13.68
CA ALA A 1 5.46 -3.83 -13.40
C ALA A 1 6.35 -3.92 -12.15
N ASN A 2 7.17 -2.91 -11.84
CA ASN A 2 8.22 -3.01 -10.82
C ASN A 2 7.73 -3.17 -9.37
N LEU A 3 6.63 -2.50 -9.00
CA LEU A 3 6.11 -2.60 -7.62
C LEU A 3 5.63 -4.01 -7.27
N ARG A 4 4.88 -4.65 -8.18
CA ARG A 4 4.38 -6.03 -7.96
C ARG A 4 5.55 -7.02 -7.85
N ALA A 5 6.59 -6.87 -8.68
CA ALA A 5 7.79 -7.69 -8.60
C ALA A 5 8.54 -7.52 -7.26
N ALA A 6 8.66 -6.27 -6.75
CA ALA A 6 9.25 -6.00 -5.44
C ALA A 6 8.46 -6.66 -4.31
N HIS A 7 7.13 -6.60 -4.35
CA HIS A 7 6.26 -7.30 -3.38
C HIS A 7 6.41 -8.82 -3.45
N THR A 8 6.48 -9.41 -4.64
CA THR A 8 6.70 -10.86 -4.81
C THR A 8 8.07 -11.30 -4.27
N SER A 9 9.08 -10.42 -4.28
CA SER A 9 10.39 -10.68 -3.68
C SER A 9 10.43 -10.58 -2.14
N GLY A 10 9.29 -10.34 -1.49
CA GLY A 10 9.17 -10.28 -0.03
C GLY A 10 9.25 -8.87 0.58
N LYS A 11 9.33 -7.82 -0.26
CA LYS A 11 9.37 -6.43 0.19
C LYS A 11 7.96 -5.84 0.29
N SER A 12 7.26 -6.13 1.38
CA SER A 12 5.89 -5.65 1.63
C SER A 12 5.81 -4.16 1.99
N ALA A 13 6.90 -3.57 2.48
CA ALA A 13 7.00 -2.15 2.82
C ALA A 13 7.21 -1.21 1.60
N PHE A 14 7.41 -1.78 0.41
CA PHE A 14 7.58 -0.98 -0.80
C PHE A 14 6.24 -0.41 -1.27
N GLY A 15 6.24 0.84 -1.69
CA GLY A 15 5.09 1.52 -2.25
C GLY A 15 5.48 2.34 -3.48
N LEU A 16 4.58 3.24 -3.87
CA LEU A 16 4.78 4.14 -4.99
C LEU A 16 5.09 5.54 -4.47
N ASP A 17 6.28 6.04 -4.77
CA ASP A 17 6.59 7.45 -4.65
C ASP A 17 5.94 8.18 -5.83
N MET A 18 4.91 8.96 -5.54
CA MET A 18 4.16 9.71 -6.57
C MET A 18 4.90 10.95 -7.05
N GLU A 19 5.83 11.52 -6.27
CA GLU A 19 6.61 12.68 -6.68
C GLU A 19 7.62 12.30 -7.77
N LYS A 20 8.22 11.13 -7.63
CA LYS A 20 9.23 10.61 -8.57
C LYS A 20 8.70 9.58 -9.55
N GLY A 21 7.50 9.04 -9.31
CA GLY A 21 6.89 7.99 -10.12
C GLY A 21 7.60 6.63 -10.05
N ILE A 22 8.36 6.37 -8.98
CA ILE A 22 9.18 5.15 -8.81
C ILE A 22 8.70 4.31 -7.61
N ALA A 23 9.02 3.01 -7.63
CA ALA A 23 8.82 2.17 -6.47
C ALA A 23 9.92 2.45 -5.43
N ALA A 24 9.53 2.78 -4.20
CA ALA A 24 10.42 3.15 -3.11
C ALA A 24 9.95 2.53 -1.79
N ASP A 25 10.82 2.54 -0.78
CA ASP A 25 10.47 2.07 0.56
C ASP A 25 9.63 3.14 1.29
N MET A 26 8.42 2.77 1.73
CA MET A 26 7.51 3.71 2.40
C MET A 26 7.96 4.03 3.84
N VAL A 27 8.75 3.15 4.46
CA VAL A 27 9.32 3.36 5.80
C VAL A 27 10.40 4.42 5.74
N GLU A 28 11.29 4.36 4.74
CA GLU A 28 12.35 5.37 4.54
C GLU A 28 11.79 6.74 4.18
N LEU A 29 10.69 6.77 3.40
CA LEU A 29 9.98 8.01 3.07
C LEU A 29 9.13 8.55 4.22
N GLY A 30 8.95 7.78 5.31
CA GLY A 30 8.12 8.15 6.45
C GLY A 30 6.62 8.20 6.14
N ILE A 31 6.18 7.63 5.01
CA ILE A 31 4.78 7.58 4.59
C ILE A 31 4.14 6.35 5.23
N LEU A 32 3.80 6.47 6.51
CA LEU A 32 3.15 5.43 7.30
C LEU A 32 1.71 5.81 7.61
N GLU A 33 0.86 4.79 7.71
CA GLU A 33 -0.55 4.98 8.01
C GLU A 33 -0.99 4.07 9.16
N SER A 34 -2.13 4.42 9.76
CA SER A 34 -2.70 3.61 10.82
C SER A 34 -3.29 2.31 10.26
N PHE A 35 -2.88 1.19 10.85
CA PHE A 35 -3.44 -0.13 10.55
C PHE A 35 -4.96 -0.17 10.70
N HIS A 36 -5.49 0.50 11.74
CA HIS A 36 -6.93 0.56 11.98
C HIS A 36 -7.68 1.17 10.79
N LEU A 37 -7.12 2.24 10.21
CA LEU A 37 -7.71 2.95 9.08
C LEU A 37 -7.73 2.06 7.83
N LYS A 38 -6.60 1.42 7.51
CA LYS A 38 -6.49 0.52 6.35
C LYS A 38 -7.50 -0.64 6.44
N ARG A 39 -7.56 -1.29 7.62
CA ARG A 39 -8.49 -2.39 7.87
C ARG A 39 -9.94 -1.95 7.71
N GLN A 40 -10.30 -0.80 8.27
CA GLN A 40 -11.67 -0.33 8.27
C GLN A 40 -12.17 0.04 6.86
N VAL A 41 -11.29 0.61 6.02
CA VAL A 41 -11.59 0.95 4.63
C VAL A 41 -11.93 -0.32 3.83
N VAL A 42 -11.10 -1.36 3.92
CA VAL A 42 -11.32 -2.62 3.19
C VAL A 42 -12.65 -3.26 3.58
N ILE A 43 -12.95 -3.33 4.88
CA ILE A 43 -14.20 -3.93 5.39
C ILE A 43 -15.43 -3.15 4.89
N ARG A 44 -15.38 -1.81 4.94
CA ARG A 44 -16.50 -0.97 4.48
C ARG A 44 -16.71 -1.10 2.98
N ALA A 45 -15.63 -1.07 2.20
CA ALA A 45 -15.69 -1.20 0.76
C ALA A 45 -16.24 -2.57 0.34
N ALA A 46 -15.79 -3.67 0.97
CA ALA A 46 -16.29 -5.01 0.69
C ALA A 46 -17.79 -5.12 1.01
N LYS A 47 -18.23 -4.64 2.18
CA LYS A 47 -19.66 -4.65 2.55
C LYS A 47 -20.51 -3.78 1.63
N ALA A 48 -20.01 -2.61 1.24
CA ALA A 48 -20.71 -1.73 0.30
C ALA A 48 -20.77 -2.29 -1.12
N ALA A 49 -19.83 -3.16 -1.52
CA ALA A 49 -19.84 -3.82 -2.81
C ALA A 49 -20.77 -5.05 -2.87
N GLU A 50 -21.11 -5.64 -1.72
CA GLU A 50 -21.98 -6.81 -1.62
C GLU A 50 -23.48 -6.45 -1.63
N MET A 51 -23.85 -5.26 -1.14
CA MET A 51 -25.24 -4.74 -1.10
C MET A 51 -25.62 -4.04 -2.40
#